data_AF-A0A1H8L6N0-F1
#
_entry.id   AF-A0A1H8L6N0-F1
#
_cell.length_a   1.000
_cell.length_b   1.000
_cell.length_c   1.000
_cell.angle_alpha   90.00
_cell.angle_beta   90.00
_cell.angle_gamma   90.00
#
_symmetry.space_group_name_H-M   'P 1'
#
loop_
_entity.id
_entity.type
_entity.pdbx_description
1 polymer ?
#
loop_
_entity_poly.entity_id
_entity_poly.type
_entity_poly.pdbx_seq_one_letter_code
_entity_poly.pdbx_strand_id
1 'polypeptide(L)'
;MDTKLLDISTEELLRKFGAGNHKPGSGSAAAFQGMISAKLLVTVISLTNEEKRRPNYAGCLPKLLDMNAAIEDRIFPELTKLFCEDAVQFDKTIKSRQARDLEKNPVKKARLARQALGDLKIAVEIPLSIASLSVELAQIAGFVFDNAFKTARGDSQVALSGAVAALGGCLSIVQLNLLSFGSDEYDWIENARSQSSQLKSHFGELSLIAASKIEALESEVDKKAHLYKDVNMLLKQSKSNKKMSNADVENYATQLQRLVWKHRDKIWSKNAPTNPLQILIPDVLFKKVLGYDYLYSNELGLNGNQTEMSEVAGIIDQQKKLVLISNDFSPQVMAFTAAHELGHAILHNQSVLHRDIPVDGGESKGRRNPQELQADKFASYFLMPRKQINEIFQTFFLTDKFVIDESNAFNLIQGSPSQLKAECRSLRGLSRKLAKAEYFAGITFKSLADVFNVSVEAMAIRLEELGLVEY
;
A
#
# COMPACT_ATOMS: atom_id res chain seq x y z
N MET A 1 -16.36 -27.19 43.02
CA MET A 1 -15.08 -26.80 42.38
C MET A 1 -15.36 -25.54 41.59
N ASP A 2 -14.71 -24.43 41.92
CA ASP A 2 -14.79 -23.23 41.08
C ASP A 2 -14.00 -23.51 39.78
N THR A 3 -14.70 -23.65 38.66
CA THR A 3 -14.09 -23.80 37.33
C THR A 3 -13.22 -22.57 37.05
N LYS A 4 -11.97 -22.75 36.59
CA LYS A 4 -11.12 -21.62 36.24
C LYS A 4 -11.75 -20.86 35.06
N LEU A 5 -11.66 -19.53 35.08
CA LEU A 5 -12.25 -18.67 34.04
C LEU A 5 -11.67 -18.90 32.63
N LEU A 6 -10.47 -19.49 32.54
CA LEU A 6 -9.84 -19.84 31.27
C LEU A 6 -10.26 -21.21 30.74
N ASP A 7 -10.88 -22.05 31.57
CA ASP A 7 -11.30 -23.41 31.22
C ASP A 7 -12.76 -23.43 30.70
N ILE A 8 -13.47 -22.31 30.77
CA ILE A 8 -14.83 -22.15 30.24
C ILE A 8 -14.79 -21.64 28.80
N SER A 9 -15.88 -21.86 28.05
CA SER A 9 -16.00 -21.31 26.70
C SER A 9 -15.99 -19.78 26.70
N THR A 10 -15.54 -19.17 25.61
CA THR A 10 -15.60 -17.72 25.44
C THR A 10 -17.05 -17.20 25.54
N GLU A 11 -18.02 -17.94 25.02
CA GLU A 11 -19.44 -17.61 25.15
C GLU A 11 -19.89 -17.53 26.63
N GLU A 12 -19.49 -18.52 27.43
CA GLU A 12 -19.77 -18.53 28.87
C GLU A 12 -19.09 -17.37 29.59
N LEU A 13 -17.83 -17.08 29.23
CA LEU A 13 -17.07 -15.99 29.81
C LEU A 13 -17.73 -14.63 29.54
N LEU A 14 -18.15 -14.38 28.29
CA LEU A 14 -18.86 -13.16 27.90
C LEU A 14 -20.21 -13.03 28.61
N ARG A 15 -20.96 -14.14 28.73
CA ARG A 15 -22.21 -14.15 29.50
C ARG A 15 -21.98 -13.78 30.96
N LYS A 16 -20.90 -14.29 31.58
CA LYS A 16 -20.55 -13.97 32.97
C LYS A 16 -20.20 -12.48 33.14
N PHE A 17 -19.46 -11.87 32.21
CA PHE A 17 -19.21 -10.42 32.22
C PHE A 17 -20.50 -9.59 32.12
N GLY A 18 -21.47 -10.04 31.32
CA GLY A 18 -22.76 -9.36 31.12
C GLY A 18 -23.82 -9.64 32.20
N ALA A 19 -23.58 -10.57 33.12
CA ALA A 19 -24.60 -11.04 34.07
C ALA A 19 -24.87 -10.07 35.25
N GLY A 20 -24.11 -8.98 35.37
CA GLY A 20 -24.24 -8.03 36.49
C GLY A 20 -23.71 -8.56 37.83
N ASN A 21 -23.02 -9.70 37.82
CA ASN A 21 -22.34 -10.26 38.99
C ASN A 21 -20.95 -9.62 39.18
N HIS A 22 -20.37 -9.74 40.37
CA HIS A 22 -19.05 -9.20 40.68
C HIS A 22 -17.86 -10.08 40.22
N LYS A 23 -18.12 -11.27 39.65
CA LYS A 23 -17.09 -12.24 39.22
C LYS A 23 -17.44 -12.82 37.83
N PRO A 24 -16.62 -12.64 36.78
CA PRO A 24 -15.41 -11.81 36.73
C PRO A 24 -15.74 -10.31 36.75
N GLY A 25 -14.86 -9.52 37.36
CA GLY A 25 -15.01 -8.06 37.50
C GLY A 25 -14.41 -7.27 36.34
N SER A 26 -14.46 -5.94 36.46
CA SER A 26 -13.90 -5.02 35.45
C SER A 26 -12.36 -5.09 35.35
N GLY A 27 -11.65 -5.46 36.42
CA GLY A 27 -10.20 -5.69 36.36
C GLY A 27 -9.85 -6.90 35.49
N SER A 28 -10.60 -7.99 35.66
CA SER A 28 -10.52 -9.20 34.83
C SER A 28 -10.85 -8.86 33.36
N ALA A 29 -11.84 -8.00 33.10
CA ALA A 29 -12.14 -7.54 31.74
C ALA A 29 -10.95 -6.79 31.12
N ALA A 30 -10.31 -5.88 31.87
CA ALA A 30 -9.12 -5.16 31.41
C ALA A 30 -7.92 -6.10 31.13
N ALA A 31 -7.67 -7.07 32.00
CA ALA A 31 -6.64 -8.08 31.78
C ALA A 31 -6.91 -8.91 30.51
N PHE A 32 -8.16 -9.37 30.34
CA PHE A 32 -8.58 -10.14 29.16
C PHE A 32 -8.41 -9.33 27.86
N GLN A 33 -8.73 -8.05 27.89
CA GLN A 33 -8.48 -7.14 26.76
C GLN A 33 -6.98 -7.02 26.44
N GLY A 34 -6.12 -6.90 27.46
CA GLY A 34 -4.67 -6.94 27.28
C GLY A 34 -4.17 -8.26 26.68
N MET A 35 -4.75 -9.40 27.09
CA MET A 35 -4.42 -10.72 26.54
C MET A 35 -4.75 -10.82 25.04
N ILE A 36 -5.89 -10.27 24.60
CA ILE A 36 -6.26 -10.21 23.18
C ILE A 36 -5.26 -9.34 22.42
N SER A 37 -4.93 -8.15 22.93
CA SER A 37 -3.92 -7.27 22.34
C SER A 37 -2.57 -7.97 22.17
N ALA A 38 -2.10 -8.68 23.20
CA ALA A 38 -0.86 -9.46 23.13
C ALA A 38 -0.87 -10.50 21.99
N LYS A 39 -1.96 -11.26 21.83
CA LYS A 39 -2.06 -12.29 20.78
C LYS A 39 -2.17 -11.73 19.37
N LEU A 40 -2.82 -10.57 19.19
CA LEU A 40 -2.81 -9.85 17.92
C LEU A 40 -1.39 -9.41 17.55
N LEU A 41 -0.61 -8.88 18.50
CA LEU A 41 0.77 -8.46 18.24
C LEU A 41 1.68 -9.63 17.86
N VAL A 42 1.60 -10.75 18.58
CA VAL A 42 2.34 -11.98 18.24
C VAL A 42 2.01 -12.44 16.82
N THR A 43 0.74 -12.37 16.43
CA THR A 43 0.30 -12.73 15.07
C THR A 43 0.95 -11.83 14.02
N VAL A 44 0.90 -10.51 14.20
CA VAL A 44 1.49 -9.55 13.26
C VAL A 44 3.00 -9.73 13.15
N ILE A 45 3.71 -9.94 14.27
CA ILE A 45 5.15 -10.17 14.27
C ILE A 45 5.48 -11.49 13.56
N SER A 46 4.71 -12.56 13.81
CA SER A 46 4.87 -13.85 13.15
C SER A 46 4.68 -13.75 11.63
N LEU A 47 3.63 -13.04 11.19
CA LEU A 47 3.42 -12.75 9.76
C LEU A 47 4.60 -11.96 9.18
N THR A 48 5.18 -11.03 9.94
CA THR A 48 6.34 -10.26 9.50
C THR A 48 7.59 -11.13 9.33
N ASN A 49 7.73 -12.17 10.17
CA ASN A 49 8.83 -13.13 10.16
C ASN A 49 8.65 -14.30 9.17
N GLU A 50 7.62 -14.30 8.30
CA GLU A 50 7.51 -15.31 7.25
C GLU A 50 8.65 -15.19 6.23
N GLU A 51 9.18 -16.32 5.76
CA GLU A 51 10.37 -16.39 4.88
C GLU A 51 10.29 -15.47 3.66
N LYS A 52 9.15 -15.48 2.95
CA LYS A 52 8.88 -14.62 1.79
C LYS A 52 8.89 -13.11 2.10
N ARG A 53 8.73 -12.71 3.36
CA ARG A 53 8.66 -11.31 3.79
C ARG A 53 9.90 -10.84 4.55
N ARG A 54 10.65 -11.74 5.21
CA ARG A 54 11.86 -11.39 6.00
C ARG A 54 12.81 -10.40 5.30
N PRO A 55 13.14 -10.53 3.99
CA PRO A 55 14.05 -9.61 3.33
C PRO A 55 13.57 -8.15 3.36
N ASN A 56 12.25 -7.92 3.35
CA ASN A 56 11.66 -6.58 3.37
C ASN A 56 11.74 -5.89 4.76
N TYR A 57 12.01 -6.67 5.82
CA TYR A 57 11.94 -6.23 7.22
C TYR A 57 13.24 -6.48 7.99
N ALA A 58 14.32 -6.89 7.32
CA ALA A 58 15.57 -7.31 7.97
C ALA A 58 16.13 -6.28 8.98
N GLY A 59 15.96 -4.98 8.73
CA GLY A 59 16.46 -3.93 9.62
C GLY A 59 15.71 -3.78 10.95
N CYS A 60 14.41 -4.10 11.01
CA CYS A 60 13.61 -3.98 12.23
C CYS A 60 13.27 -5.34 12.87
N LEU A 61 13.47 -6.45 12.14
CA LEU A 61 13.06 -7.79 12.54
C LEU A 61 13.66 -8.25 13.88
N PRO A 62 14.96 -8.05 14.21
CA PRO A 62 15.51 -8.47 15.50
C PRO A 62 14.75 -7.85 16.68
N LYS A 63 14.51 -6.54 16.63
CA LYS A 63 13.75 -5.83 17.65
C LYS A 63 12.29 -6.30 17.76
N LEU A 64 11.65 -6.63 16.64
CA LEU A 64 10.31 -7.22 16.64
C LEU A 64 10.30 -8.59 17.32
N LEU A 65 11.33 -9.41 17.12
CA LEU A 65 11.44 -10.72 17.77
C LEU A 65 11.72 -10.60 19.28
N ASP A 66 12.53 -9.64 19.71
CA ASP A 66 12.73 -9.34 21.14
C ASP A 66 11.41 -8.92 21.81
N MET A 67 10.62 -8.07 21.13
CA MET A 67 9.28 -7.69 21.58
C MET A 67 8.33 -8.88 21.62
N ASN A 68 8.40 -9.79 20.65
CA ASN A 68 7.60 -11.01 20.64
C ASN A 68 7.93 -11.90 21.84
N ALA A 69 9.23 -12.11 22.13
CA ALA A 69 9.66 -12.88 23.29
C ALA A 69 9.18 -12.23 24.60
N ALA A 70 9.29 -10.90 24.73
CA ALA A 70 8.76 -10.18 25.90
C ALA A 70 7.24 -10.39 26.08
N ILE A 71 6.49 -10.44 24.97
CA ILE A 71 5.05 -10.72 25.02
C ILE A 71 4.78 -12.16 25.45
N GLU A 72 5.41 -13.14 24.81
CA GLU A 72 5.10 -14.56 25.03
C GLU A 72 5.62 -15.08 26.37
N ASP A 73 6.81 -14.66 26.79
CA ASP A 73 7.50 -15.22 27.95
C ASP A 73 7.14 -14.50 29.26
N ARG A 74 6.66 -13.24 29.19
CA ARG A 74 6.38 -12.43 30.38
C ARG A 74 5.01 -11.79 30.38
N ILE A 75 4.69 -10.95 29.40
CA ILE A 75 3.51 -10.10 29.47
C ILE A 75 2.21 -10.93 29.42
N PHE A 76 2.08 -11.83 28.44
CA PHE A 76 0.89 -12.65 28.28
C PHE A 76 0.69 -13.62 29.46
N PRO A 77 1.71 -14.36 29.94
CA PRO A 77 1.58 -15.18 31.15
C PRO A 77 1.17 -14.37 32.38
N GLU A 78 1.75 -13.19 32.61
CA GLU A 78 1.42 -12.38 33.79
C GLU A 78 0.00 -11.81 33.70
N LEU A 79 -0.45 -11.35 32.51
CA LEU A 79 -1.84 -10.94 32.31
C LEU A 79 -2.81 -12.10 32.54
N THR A 80 -2.45 -13.31 32.12
CA THR A 80 -3.26 -14.53 32.32
C THR A 80 -3.42 -14.85 33.82
N LYS A 81 -2.34 -14.69 34.59
CA LYS A 81 -2.36 -14.83 36.05
C LYS A 81 -3.21 -13.74 36.69
N LEU A 82 -2.97 -12.47 36.38
CA LEU A 82 -3.71 -11.33 36.92
C LEU A 82 -5.21 -11.37 36.60
N PHE A 83 -5.58 -11.87 35.41
CA PHE A 83 -6.97 -12.14 35.03
C PHE A 83 -7.69 -13.06 36.02
N CYS A 84 -7.01 -14.14 36.44
CA CYS A 84 -7.57 -15.08 37.39
C CYS A 84 -7.54 -14.53 38.83
N GLU A 85 -6.43 -13.87 39.21
CA GLU A 85 -6.26 -13.30 40.54
C GLU A 85 -7.26 -12.20 40.83
N ASP A 86 -7.55 -11.32 39.88
CA ASP A 86 -8.56 -10.26 40.03
C ASP A 86 -9.93 -10.84 40.37
N ALA A 87 -10.38 -11.84 39.58
CA ALA A 87 -11.66 -12.48 39.79
C ALA A 87 -11.79 -13.16 41.17
N VAL A 88 -10.70 -13.75 41.67
CA VAL A 88 -10.67 -14.40 42.98
C VAL A 88 -10.61 -13.35 44.10
N GLN A 89 -9.74 -12.36 43.98
CA GLN A 89 -9.50 -11.36 45.01
C GLN A 89 -10.69 -10.41 45.18
N PHE A 90 -11.36 -10.05 44.08
CA PHE A 90 -12.55 -9.22 44.15
C PHE A 90 -13.74 -9.96 44.75
N ASP A 91 -13.93 -11.24 44.43
CA ASP A 91 -14.93 -12.10 45.08
C ASP A 91 -14.70 -12.22 46.58
N LYS A 92 -13.43 -12.39 47.01
CA LYS A 92 -13.04 -12.35 48.42
C LYS A 92 -13.43 -11.02 49.08
N THR A 93 -13.12 -9.90 48.42
CA THR A 93 -13.44 -8.55 48.92
C THR A 93 -14.96 -8.36 49.10
N ILE A 94 -15.77 -8.82 48.16
CA ILE A 94 -17.24 -8.76 48.26
C ILE A 94 -17.76 -9.63 49.41
N LYS A 95 -17.25 -10.85 49.56
CA LYS A 95 -17.61 -11.73 50.69
C LYS A 95 -17.25 -11.11 52.04
N SER A 96 -16.07 -10.49 52.16
CA SER A 96 -15.64 -9.76 53.36
C SER A 96 -16.58 -8.57 53.67
N ARG A 97 -17.03 -7.84 52.65
CA ARG A 97 -18.01 -6.75 52.80
C ARG A 97 -19.39 -7.26 53.26
N GLN A 98 -19.88 -8.32 52.65
CA GLN A 98 -21.16 -8.95 53.04
C GLN A 98 -21.12 -9.44 54.50
N ALA A 99 -20.03 -10.10 54.91
CA ALA A 99 -19.85 -10.54 56.29
C ALA A 99 -19.86 -9.37 57.28
N ARG A 100 -19.18 -8.26 56.94
CA ARG A 100 -19.20 -7.01 57.71
C ARG A 100 -20.61 -6.43 57.83
N ASP A 101 -21.37 -6.42 56.74
CA ASP A 101 -22.69 -5.77 56.69
C ASP A 101 -23.74 -6.57 57.48
N LEU A 102 -23.62 -7.90 57.52
CA LEU A 102 -24.49 -8.79 58.29
C LEU A 102 -24.16 -8.83 59.79
N GLU A 103 -22.93 -8.50 60.20
CA GLU A 103 -22.51 -8.54 61.60
C GLU A 103 -23.18 -7.41 62.41
N LYS A 104 -23.78 -7.78 63.54
CA LYS A 104 -24.51 -6.86 64.43
C LYS A 104 -23.66 -6.39 65.60
N ASN A 105 -22.67 -7.17 66.03
CA ASN A 105 -21.78 -6.78 67.12
C ASN A 105 -20.80 -5.69 66.63
N PRO A 106 -20.77 -4.50 67.27
CA PRO A 106 -19.99 -3.36 66.79
C PRO A 106 -18.48 -3.63 66.74
N VAL A 107 -17.93 -4.37 67.72
CA VAL A 107 -16.50 -4.68 67.78
C VAL A 107 -16.11 -5.67 66.69
N LYS A 108 -16.89 -6.74 66.49
CA LYS A 108 -16.65 -7.71 65.42
C LYS A 108 -16.83 -7.07 64.04
N LYS A 109 -17.83 -6.21 63.88
CA LYS A 109 -18.08 -5.45 62.65
C LYS A 109 -16.89 -4.56 62.29
N ALA A 110 -16.32 -3.84 63.26
CA ALA A 110 -15.12 -3.02 63.03
C ALA A 110 -13.92 -3.88 62.58
N ARG A 111 -13.72 -5.06 63.18
CA ARG A 111 -12.66 -6.00 62.76
C ARG A 111 -12.86 -6.50 61.32
N LEU A 112 -14.10 -6.86 60.96
CA LEU A 112 -14.44 -7.29 59.60
C LEU A 112 -14.28 -6.14 58.59
N ALA A 113 -14.57 -4.90 58.99
CA ALA A 113 -14.33 -3.73 58.16
C ALA A 113 -12.83 -3.55 57.84
N ARG A 114 -11.95 -3.72 58.85
CA ARG A 114 -10.50 -3.71 58.66
C ARG A 114 -10.01 -4.82 57.72
N GLN A 115 -10.55 -6.03 57.88
CA GLN A 115 -10.23 -7.14 56.99
C GLN A 115 -10.67 -6.85 55.54
N ALA A 116 -11.89 -6.33 55.34
CA ALA A 116 -12.39 -5.98 54.01
C ALA A 116 -11.56 -4.88 53.34
N LEU A 117 -11.04 -3.91 54.10
CA LEU A 117 -10.10 -2.92 53.58
C LEU A 117 -8.75 -3.55 53.21
N GLY A 118 -8.23 -4.48 54.02
CA GLY A 118 -7.02 -5.24 53.68
C GLY A 118 -7.17 -6.05 52.38
N ASP A 119 -8.30 -6.71 52.18
CA ASP A 119 -8.61 -7.41 50.93
C ASP A 119 -8.72 -6.45 49.74
N LEU A 120 -9.30 -5.26 49.95
CA LEU A 120 -9.41 -4.23 48.93
C LEU A 120 -8.06 -3.66 48.50
N LYS A 121 -7.05 -3.60 49.37
CA LYS A 121 -5.69 -3.16 49.00
C LYS A 121 -5.09 -4.04 47.90
N ILE A 122 -5.19 -5.35 48.05
CA ILE A 122 -4.73 -6.32 47.05
C ILE A 122 -5.54 -6.16 45.75
N ALA A 123 -6.85 -5.90 45.86
CA ALA A 123 -7.71 -5.62 44.70
C ALA A 123 -7.41 -4.27 44.01
N VAL A 124 -6.59 -3.39 44.60
CA VAL A 124 -6.05 -2.17 43.96
C VAL A 124 -4.71 -2.47 43.27
N GLU A 125 -3.87 -3.29 43.88
CA GLU A 125 -2.54 -3.66 43.35
C GLU A 125 -2.62 -4.44 42.04
N ILE A 126 -3.64 -5.30 41.89
CA ILE A 126 -3.84 -6.10 40.67
C ILE A 126 -4.11 -5.20 39.44
N PRO A 127 -5.12 -4.28 39.44
CA PRO A 127 -5.30 -3.32 38.36
C PRO A 127 -4.09 -2.42 38.07
N LEU A 128 -3.31 -2.02 39.09
CA LEU A 128 -2.06 -1.26 38.87
C LEU A 128 -1.04 -2.08 38.05
N SER A 129 -0.93 -3.37 38.34
CA SER A 129 -0.05 -4.29 37.61
C SER A 129 -0.53 -4.51 36.17
N ILE A 130 -1.84 -4.72 35.97
CA ILE A 130 -2.46 -4.84 34.63
C ILE A 130 -2.24 -3.55 33.82
N ALA A 131 -2.39 -2.38 34.43
CA ALA A 131 -2.16 -1.10 33.81
C ALA A 131 -0.71 -0.94 33.33
N SER A 132 0.28 -1.33 34.16
CA SER A 132 1.69 -1.26 33.80
C SER A 132 2.02 -2.15 32.59
N LEU A 133 1.50 -3.39 32.55
CA LEU A 133 1.66 -4.28 31.40
C LEU A 133 0.95 -3.75 30.15
N SER A 134 -0.19 -3.07 30.33
CA SER A 134 -0.94 -2.45 29.24
C SER A 134 -0.20 -1.27 28.63
N VAL A 135 0.53 -0.47 29.43
CA VAL A 135 1.44 0.57 28.92
C VAL A 135 2.50 -0.05 28.00
N GLU A 136 3.15 -1.12 28.45
CA GLU A 136 4.18 -1.79 27.68
C GLU A 136 3.63 -2.38 26.37
N LEU A 137 2.47 -3.06 26.43
CA LEU A 137 1.81 -3.57 25.23
C LEU A 137 1.44 -2.47 24.24
N ALA A 138 0.94 -1.33 24.71
CA ALA A 138 0.61 -0.21 23.85
C ALA A 138 1.86 0.37 23.17
N GLN A 139 2.98 0.48 23.89
CA GLN A 139 4.26 0.92 23.31
C GLN A 139 4.76 -0.06 22.23
N ILE A 140 4.70 -1.37 22.50
CA ILE A 140 5.03 -2.40 21.50
C ILE A 140 4.09 -2.30 20.30
N ALA A 141 2.78 -2.15 20.52
CA ALA A 141 1.79 -2.04 19.46
C ALA A 141 2.04 -0.84 18.55
N GLY A 142 2.41 0.31 19.11
CA GLY A 142 2.81 1.49 18.33
C GLY A 142 4.01 1.21 17.42
N PHE A 143 5.03 0.50 17.93
CA PHE A 143 6.20 0.13 17.13
C PHE A 143 5.86 -0.90 16.04
N VAL A 144 5.07 -1.92 16.38
CA VAL A 144 4.60 -2.96 15.45
C VAL A 144 3.78 -2.34 14.32
N PHE A 145 2.87 -1.41 14.63
CA PHE A 145 2.07 -0.70 13.63
C PHE A 145 2.95 -0.01 12.57
N ASP A 146 4.03 0.65 12.99
CA ASP A 146 4.90 1.41 12.08
C ASP A 146 5.86 0.52 11.28
N ASN A 147 6.33 -0.58 11.87
CA ASN A 147 7.52 -1.29 11.38
C ASN A 147 7.26 -2.73 10.93
N ALA A 148 6.11 -3.32 11.26
CA ALA A 148 5.80 -4.70 10.94
C ALA A 148 5.01 -4.83 9.62
N PHE A 149 4.37 -5.98 9.40
CA PHE A 149 3.67 -6.28 8.17
C PHE A 149 2.53 -5.28 7.88
N LYS A 150 2.71 -4.44 6.84
CA LYS A 150 1.86 -3.27 6.56
C LYS A 150 0.38 -3.61 6.34
N THR A 151 0.10 -4.78 5.79
CA THR A 151 -1.27 -5.25 5.52
C THR A 151 -2.00 -5.64 6.80
N ALA A 152 -1.28 -6.01 7.86
CA ALA A 152 -1.83 -6.37 9.17
C ALA A 152 -1.80 -5.20 10.18
N ARG A 153 -1.64 -3.96 9.70
CA ARG A 153 -1.68 -2.75 10.56
C ARG A 153 -3.03 -2.58 11.27
N GLY A 154 -4.12 -3.10 10.71
CA GLY A 154 -5.42 -3.15 11.39
C GLY A 154 -5.35 -3.89 12.72
N ASP A 155 -4.77 -5.09 12.75
CA ASP A 155 -4.60 -5.90 13.96
C ASP A 155 -3.71 -5.21 15.00
N SER A 156 -2.65 -4.54 14.52
CA SER A 156 -1.77 -3.73 15.38
C SER A 156 -2.51 -2.56 16.03
N GLN A 157 -3.40 -1.90 15.28
CA GLN A 157 -4.21 -0.80 15.79
C GLN A 157 -5.26 -1.27 16.79
N VAL A 158 -5.92 -2.42 16.53
CA VAL A 158 -6.84 -3.02 17.50
C VAL A 158 -6.10 -3.35 18.80
N ALA A 159 -4.88 -3.91 18.71
CA ALA A 159 -4.05 -4.20 19.87
C ALA A 159 -3.67 -2.92 20.65
N LEU A 160 -3.24 -1.87 19.95
CA LEU A 160 -2.87 -0.57 20.53
C LEU A 160 -4.05 0.07 21.27
N SER A 161 -5.18 0.25 20.60
CA SER A 161 -6.40 0.80 21.20
C SER A 161 -6.91 -0.07 22.35
N GLY A 162 -6.83 -1.40 22.19
CA GLY A 162 -7.17 -2.37 23.22
C GLY A 162 -6.34 -2.19 24.49
N ALA A 163 -5.02 -2.06 24.37
CA ALA A 163 -4.13 -1.87 25.51
C ALA A 163 -4.35 -0.50 26.19
N VAL A 164 -4.58 0.57 25.42
CA VAL A 164 -4.90 1.89 25.95
C VAL A 164 -6.22 1.89 26.73
N ALA A 165 -7.25 1.23 26.22
CA ALA A 165 -8.53 1.11 26.90
C ALA A 165 -8.45 0.23 28.17
N ALA A 166 -7.64 -0.84 28.17
CA ALA A 166 -7.36 -1.62 29.37
C ALA A 166 -6.70 -0.76 30.46
N LEU A 167 -5.70 0.04 30.10
CA LEU A 167 -5.05 1.02 30.98
C LEU A 167 -6.07 2.03 31.56
N GLY A 168 -6.92 2.63 30.72
CA GLY A 168 -7.96 3.56 31.16
C GLY A 168 -9.00 2.93 32.11
N GLY A 169 -9.37 1.68 31.85
CA GLY A 169 -10.23 0.87 32.71
C GLY A 169 -9.60 0.66 34.09
N CYS A 170 -8.34 0.20 34.14
CA CYS A 170 -7.60 0.00 35.38
C CYS A 170 -7.44 1.29 36.19
N LEU A 171 -7.13 2.42 35.55
CA LEU A 171 -7.06 3.73 36.22
C LEU A 171 -8.38 4.07 36.91
N SER A 172 -9.51 3.84 36.23
CA SER A 172 -10.84 4.11 36.78
C SER A 172 -11.14 3.21 37.99
N ILE A 173 -10.81 1.92 37.90
CA ILE A 173 -11.00 0.94 38.99
C ILE A 173 -10.18 1.33 40.23
N VAL A 174 -8.90 1.68 40.04
CA VAL A 174 -8.01 2.09 41.13
C VAL A 174 -8.58 3.31 41.85
N GLN A 175 -8.97 4.34 41.13
CA GLN A 175 -9.51 5.57 41.73
C GLN A 175 -10.79 5.30 42.53
N LEU A 176 -11.70 4.48 42.00
CA LEU A 176 -12.94 4.09 42.70
C LEU A 176 -12.66 3.34 44.01
N ASN A 177 -11.70 2.42 43.99
CA ASN A 177 -11.35 1.64 45.17
C ASN A 177 -10.64 2.49 46.24
N LEU A 178 -9.80 3.44 45.84
CA LEU A 178 -9.10 4.34 46.77
C LEU A 178 -10.05 5.22 47.60
N LEU A 179 -11.26 5.53 47.10
CA LEU A 179 -12.28 6.28 47.86
C LEU A 179 -12.80 5.54 49.10
N SER A 180 -12.53 4.24 49.22
CA SER A 180 -13.02 3.42 50.35
C SER A 180 -12.16 3.53 51.61
N PHE A 181 -10.98 4.17 51.54
CA PHE A 181 -10.01 4.20 52.62
C PHE A 181 -10.06 5.51 53.42
N GLY A 182 -9.66 5.43 54.70
CA GLY A 182 -9.60 6.56 55.64
C GLY A 182 -8.21 7.19 55.76
N SER A 183 -8.10 8.25 56.56
CA SER A 183 -6.86 9.01 56.76
C SER A 183 -5.75 8.23 57.46
N ASP A 184 -6.09 7.14 58.12
CA ASP A 184 -5.14 6.24 58.79
C ASP A 184 -4.32 5.38 57.81
N GLU A 185 -4.70 5.38 56.53
CA GLU A 185 -3.99 4.69 55.44
C GLU A 185 -3.36 5.69 54.45
N TYR A 186 -3.20 6.96 54.85
CA TYR A 186 -2.79 8.06 53.99
C TYR A 186 -1.52 7.77 53.18
N ASP A 187 -0.46 7.27 53.81
CA ASP A 187 0.82 7.02 53.14
C ASP A 187 0.69 5.96 52.04
N TRP A 188 -0.11 4.91 52.28
CA TRP A 188 -0.38 3.88 51.27
C TRP A 188 -1.24 4.43 50.13
N ILE A 189 -2.27 5.21 50.45
CA ILE A 189 -3.12 5.88 49.45
C ILE A 189 -2.26 6.79 48.57
N GLU A 190 -1.38 7.59 49.16
CA GLU A 190 -0.55 8.53 48.41
C GLU A 190 0.46 7.80 47.50
N ASN A 191 1.01 6.66 47.94
CA ASN A 191 1.83 5.81 47.07
C ASN A 191 1.03 5.30 45.86
N ALA A 192 -0.16 4.73 46.09
CA ALA A 192 -1.02 4.23 45.02
C ALA A 192 -1.48 5.35 44.07
N ARG A 193 -1.76 6.56 44.61
CA ARG A 193 -2.08 7.75 43.81
C ARG A 193 -0.90 8.20 42.95
N SER A 194 0.32 8.18 43.49
CA SER A 194 1.53 8.52 42.74
C SER A 194 1.74 7.57 41.56
N GLN A 195 1.64 6.25 41.78
CA GLN A 195 1.70 5.25 40.70
C GLN A 195 0.59 5.45 39.66
N SER A 196 -0.64 5.67 40.11
CA SER A 196 -1.77 5.94 39.21
C SER A 196 -1.58 7.22 38.41
N SER A 197 -0.97 8.26 38.98
CA SER A 197 -0.66 9.50 38.28
C SER A 197 0.37 9.29 37.17
N GLN A 198 1.41 8.49 37.41
CA GLN A 198 2.38 8.13 36.38
C GLN A 198 1.71 7.36 35.23
N LEU A 199 0.89 6.35 35.55
CA LEU A 199 0.12 5.59 34.56
C LEU A 199 -0.86 6.47 33.77
N LYS A 200 -1.45 7.49 34.41
CA LYS A 200 -2.32 8.47 33.74
C LYS A 200 -1.57 9.34 32.72
N SER A 201 -0.31 9.70 32.99
CA SER A 201 0.53 10.39 32.00
C SER A 201 0.72 9.54 30.75
N HIS A 202 1.11 8.26 30.94
CA HIS A 202 1.25 7.31 29.85
C HIS A 202 -0.06 7.10 29.08
N PHE A 203 -1.21 7.05 29.77
CA PHE A 203 -2.51 6.98 29.13
C PHE A 203 -2.77 8.15 28.17
N GLY A 204 -2.45 9.37 28.58
CA GLY A 204 -2.58 10.55 27.73
C GLY A 204 -1.71 10.48 26.48
N GLU A 205 -0.42 10.16 26.65
CA GLU A 205 0.54 10.01 25.56
C GLU A 205 0.13 8.91 24.57
N LEU A 206 -0.19 7.72 25.09
CA LEU A 206 -0.55 6.57 24.27
C LEU A 206 -1.90 6.76 23.55
N SER A 207 -2.83 7.50 24.15
CA SER A 207 -4.09 7.86 23.49
C SER A 207 -3.84 8.75 22.28
N LEU A 208 -2.93 9.72 22.38
CA LEU A 208 -2.53 10.55 21.24
C LEU A 208 -1.82 9.73 20.16
N ILE A 209 -0.94 8.80 20.57
CA ILE A 209 -0.29 7.89 19.62
C ILE A 209 -1.33 7.05 18.89
N ALA A 210 -2.29 6.43 19.60
CA ALA A 210 -3.35 5.64 19.00
C ALA A 210 -4.19 6.43 17.99
N ALA A 211 -4.55 7.68 18.31
CA ALA A 211 -5.25 8.57 17.40
C ALA A 211 -4.41 8.90 16.15
N SER A 212 -3.13 9.23 16.34
CA SER A 212 -2.22 9.55 15.22
C SER A 212 -2.04 8.41 14.22
N LYS A 213 -2.19 7.15 14.65
CA LYS A 213 -2.11 5.98 13.76
C LYS A 213 -3.32 5.88 12.82
N ILE A 214 -4.49 6.29 13.30
CA ILE A 214 -5.71 6.38 12.48
C ILE A 214 -5.53 7.51 11.45
N GLU A 215 -5.11 8.70 11.90
CA GLU A 215 -4.83 9.85 11.03
C GLU A 215 -3.78 9.54 9.95
N ALA A 216 -2.76 8.74 10.28
CA ALA A 216 -1.76 8.29 9.31
C ALA A 216 -2.38 7.46 8.18
N LEU A 217 -3.31 6.55 8.50
CA LEU A 217 -4.02 5.74 7.50
C LEU A 217 -4.98 6.60 6.67
N GLU A 218 -5.69 7.54 7.28
CA GLU A 218 -6.54 8.50 6.58
C GLU A 218 -5.72 9.33 5.59
N SER A 219 -4.56 9.85 6.01
CA SER A 219 -3.64 10.56 5.12
C SER A 219 -3.17 9.71 3.93
N GLU A 220 -2.92 8.41 4.13
CA GLU A 220 -2.60 7.47 3.05
C GLU A 220 -3.76 7.31 2.06
N VAL A 221 -5.00 7.27 2.56
CA VAL A 221 -6.22 7.21 1.73
C VAL A 221 -6.39 8.50 0.93
N ASP A 222 -6.31 9.67 1.58
CA ASP A 222 -6.47 10.97 0.93
C ASP A 222 -5.44 11.16 -0.20
N LYS A 223 -4.19 10.78 0.07
CA LYS A 223 -3.12 10.82 -0.94
C LYS A 223 -3.46 10.01 -2.19
N LYS A 224 -4.08 8.83 -2.04
CA LYS A 224 -4.56 7.99 -3.14
C LYS A 224 -5.83 8.53 -3.79
N ALA A 225 -6.75 9.08 -3.00
CA ALA A 225 -8.02 9.62 -3.47
C ALA A 225 -7.82 10.74 -4.50
N HIS A 226 -6.83 11.62 -4.29
CA HIS A 226 -6.50 12.65 -5.29
C HIS A 226 -6.02 12.07 -6.63
N LEU A 227 -5.17 11.05 -6.61
CA LEU A 227 -4.73 10.36 -7.83
C LEU A 227 -5.93 9.75 -8.54
N TYR A 228 -6.77 9.01 -7.82
CA TYR A 228 -7.93 8.33 -8.41
C TYR A 228 -8.99 9.31 -8.93
N LYS A 229 -9.15 10.46 -8.28
CA LYS A 229 -10.01 11.55 -8.77
C LYS A 229 -9.54 12.05 -10.13
N ASP A 230 -8.25 12.38 -10.25
CA ASP A 230 -7.67 12.89 -11.50
C ASP A 230 -7.75 11.83 -12.62
N VAL A 231 -7.50 10.55 -12.28
CA VAL A 231 -7.62 9.42 -13.23
C VAL A 231 -9.07 9.25 -13.69
N ASN A 232 -10.03 9.26 -12.77
CA ASN A 232 -11.45 9.12 -13.11
C ASN A 232 -11.94 10.28 -13.99
N MET A 233 -11.46 11.51 -13.74
CA MET A 233 -11.76 12.66 -14.58
C MET A 233 -11.25 12.47 -16.01
N LEU A 234 -10.00 12.01 -16.17
CA LEU A 234 -9.42 11.67 -17.47
C LEU A 234 -10.25 10.58 -18.18
N LEU A 235 -10.54 9.47 -17.50
CA LEU A 235 -11.32 8.35 -18.05
C LEU A 235 -12.72 8.77 -18.49
N LYS A 236 -13.41 9.61 -17.71
CA LYS A 236 -14.73 10.14 -18.09
C LYS A 236 -14.66 11.01 -19.34
N GLN A 237 -13.66 11.89 -19.42
CA GLN A 237 -13.47 12.75 -20.58
C GLN A 237 -13.19 11.93 -21.85
N SER A 238 -12.19 11.03 -21.80
CA SER A 238 -11.81 10.20 -22.95
C SER A 238 -12.93 9.30 -23.43
N LYS A 239 -13.55 8.53 -22.53
CA LYS A 239 -14.59 7.54 -22.87
C LYS A 239 -15.92 8.16 -23.30
N SER A 240 -16.13 9.45 -23.02
CA SER A 240 -17.30 10.19 -23.52
C SER A 240 -17.13 10.69 -24.96
N ASN A 241 -15.90 10.80 -25.47
CA ASN A 241 -15.63 11.29 -26.82
C ASN A 241 -15.82 10.17 -27.87
N LYS A 242 -17.02 10.09 -28.45
CA LYS A 242 -17.37 9.08 -29.47
C LYS A 242 -16.73 9.30 -30.85
N LYS A 243 -16.21 10.50 -31.15
CA LYS A 243 -15.62 10.86 -32.45
C LYS A 243 -14.21 11.41 -32.25
N MET A 244 -13.37 10.60 -31.63
CA MET A 244 -12.04 11.00 -31.21
C MET A 244 -11.08 11.10 -32.40
N SER A 245 -10.49 12.29 -32.58
CA SER A 245 -9.45 12.56 -33.58
C SER A 245 -8.07 12.13 -33.09
N ASN A 246 -7.09 12.06 -33.99
CA ASN A 246 -5.69 11.80 -33.61
C ASN A 246 -5.14 12.86 -32.63
N ALA A 247 -5.57 14.12 -32.75
CA ALA A 247 -5.17 15.18 -31.83
C ALA A 247 -5.78 14.97 -30.43
N ASP A 248 -7.02 14.49 -30.35
CA ASP A 248 -7.65 14.13 -29.07
C ASP A 248 -6.91 12.97 -28.39
N VAL A 249 -6.56 11.93 -29.16
CA VAL A 249 -5.77 10.79 -28.64
C VAL A 249 -4.42 11.26 -28.10
N GLU A 250 -3.71 12.13 -28.82
CA GLU A 250 -2.43 12.70 -28.36
C GLU A 250 -2.59 13.53 -27.08
N ASN A 251 -3.67 14.30 -27.01
CA ASN A 251 -4.01 15.08 -25.82
C ASN A 251 -4.29 14.17 -24.60
N TYR A 252 -5.05 13.08 -24.75
CA TYR A 252 -5.31 12.14 -23.66
C TYR A 252 -4.04 11.41 -23.20
N ALA A 253 -3.17 10.98 -24.12
CA ALA A 253 -1.88 10.40 -23.78
C ALA A 253 -1.01 11.40 -22.99
N THR A 254 -0.96 12.66 -23.45
CA THR A 254 -0.22 13.74 -22.78
C THR A 254 -0.78 14.05 -21.38
N GLN A 255 -2.10 14.06 -21.24
CA GLN A 255 -2.75 14.25 -19.94
C GLN A 255 -2.41 13.12 -18.97
N LEU A 256 -2.43 11.86 -19.43
CA LEU A 256 -2.02 10.72 -18.62
C LEU A 256 -0.56 10.87 -18.16
N GLN A 257 0.37 11.21 -19.07
CA GLN A 257 1.77 11.43 -18.74
C GLN A 257 1.95 12.53 -17.69
N ARG A 258 1.27 13.68 -17.86
CA ARG A 258 1.31 14.79 -16.89
C ARG A 258 0.76 14.40 -15.53
N LEU A 259 -0.35 13.66 -15.51
CA LEU A 259 -0.97 13.14 -14.29
C LEU A 259 -0.01 12.21 -13.56
N VAL A 260 0.57 11.25 -14.27
CA VAL A 260 1.55 10.30 -13.71
C VAL A 260 2.78 11.04 -13.19
N TRP A 261 3.30 12.02 -13.94
CA TRP A 261 4.44 12.84 -13.52
C TRP A 261 4.16 13.64 -12.24
N LYS A 262 2.98 14.29 -12.18
CA LYS A 262 2.49 15.04 -11.01
C LYS A 262 2.37 14.15 -9.77
N HIS A 263 2.01 12.88 -9.95
CA HIS A 263 1.79 11.92 -8.87
C HIS A 263 2.90 10.87 -8.72
N ARG A 264 4.06 11.06 -9.34
CA ARG A 264 5.13 10.04 -9.40
C ARG A 264 5.62 9.59 -8.02
N ASP A 265 5.76 10.52 -7.07
CA ASP A 265 6.20 10.17 -5.70
C ASP A 265 5.17 9.31 -4.94
N LYS A 266 3.92 9.29 -5.42
CA LYS A 266 2.84 8.46 -4.87
C LYS A 266 2.78 7.09 -5.53
N ILE A 267 3.02 7.04 -6.84
CA ILE A 267 3.02 5.79 -7.63
C ILE A 267 4.29 4.98 -7.33
N TRP A 268 5.43 5.64 -7.16
CA TRP A 268 6.71 5.05 -6.80
C TRP A 268 7.11 5.46 -5.38
N SER A 269 6.74 4.62 -4.41
CA SER A 269 7.05 4.82 -2.99
C SER A 269 8.55 4.74 -2.66
N LYS A 270 9.34 4.15 -3.56
CA LYS A 270 10.82 4.13 -3.53
C LYS A 270 11.32 4.45 -4.93
N ASN A 271 12.42 5.18 -5.04
CA ASN A 271 13.08 5.53 -6.29
C ASN A 271 12.11 6.18 -7.31
N ALA A 272 11.49 7.29 -6.92
CA ALA A 272 10.60 8.03 -7.80
C ALA A 272 11.33 8.49 -9.08
N PRO A 273 10.68 8.39 -10.26
CA PRO A 273 11.25 8.83 -11.53
C PRO A 273 11.81 10.26 -11.49
N THR A 274 13.03 10.44 -12.00
CA THR A 274 13.73 11.74 -12.03
C THR A 274 13.67 12.41 -13.39
N ASN A 275 13.31 11.68 -14.44
CA ASN A 275 13.07 12.22 -15.77
C ASN A 275 11.75 11.71 -16.39
N PRO A 276 11.13 12.45 -17.33
CA PRO A 276 9.84 12.09 -17.90
C PRO A 276 9.80 10.79 -18.73
N LEU A 277 10.94 10.23 -19.15
CA LEU A 277 10.94 8.96 -19.90
C LEU A 277 10.75 7.76 -18.95
N GLN A 278 11.20 7.88 -17.70
CA GLN A 278 11.09 6.84 -16.68
C GLN A 278 9.65 6.56 -16.21
N ILE A 279 8.67 7.40 -16.56
CA ILE A 279 7.25 7.14 -16.23
C ILE A 279 6.52 6.36 -17.34
N LEU A 280 7.13 6.16 -18.51
CA LEU A 280 6.50 5.55 -19.69
C LEU A 280 6.50 4.01 -19.58
N ILE A 281 6.01 3.48 -18.45
CA ILE A 281 6.06 2.06 -18.11
C ILE A 281 4.62 1.54 -17.93
N PRO A 282 4.01 0.95 -18.98
CA PRO A 282 2.60 0.54 -18.95
C PRO A 282 2.24 -0.38 -17.78
N ASP A 283 3.09 -1.35 -17.43
CA ASP A 283 2.88 -2.27 -16.30
C ASP A 283 2.59 -1.51 -14.99
N VAL A 284 3.41 -0.52 -14.67
CA VAL A 284 3.26 0.26 -13.44
C VAL A 284 1.96 1.06 -13.47
N LEU A 285 1.59 1.62 -14.62
CA LEU A 285 0.34 2.38 -14.77
C LEU A 285 -0.88 1.47 -14.62
N PHE A 286 -0.87 0.28 -15.21
CA PHE A 286 -1.94 -0.69 -15.01
C PHE A 286 -2.12 -1.04 -13.54
N LYS A 287 -1.05 -1.48 -12.87
CA LYS A 287 -1.10 -1.93 -11.48
C LYS A 287 -1.42 -0.80 -10.49
N LYS A 288 -0.76 0.34 -10.62
CA LYS A 288 -0.76 1.38 -9.58
C LYS A 288 -1.66 2.59 -9.87
N VAL A 289 -2.07 2.78 -11.12
CA VAL A 289 -2.91 3.92 -11.53
C VAL A 289 -4.31 3.47 -11.90
N LEU A 290 -4.44 2.36 -12.64
CA LEU A 290 -5.73 1.88 -13.15
C LEU A 290 -6.33 0.70 -12.39
N GLY A 291 -5.55 0.05 -11.51
CA GLY A 291 -5.98 -1.07 -10.69
C GLY A 291 -6.21 -2.36 -11.49
N TYR A 292 -5.40 -2.61 -12.52
CA TYR A 292 -5.40 -3.87 -13.28
C TYR A 292 -4.32 -4.81 -12.74
N ASP A 293 -4.60 -6.10 -12.77
CA ASP A 293 -3.59 -7.13 -12.75
C ASP A 293 -2.88 -7.16 -14.11
N TYR A 294 -1.56 -7.24 -14.08
CA TYR A 294 -0.73 -7.28 -15.27
C TYR A 294 0.26 -8.44 -15.15
N LEU A 295 0.14 -9.40 -16.08
CA LEU A 295 0.88 -10.66 -16.08
C LEU A 295 1.50 -10.93 -17.46
N TYR A 296 2.60 -11.66 -17.46
CA TYR A 296 3.17 -12.25 -18.67
C TYR A 296 2.66 -13.68 -18.84
N SER A 297 2.39 -14.11 -20.08
CA SER A 297 1.92 -15.46 -20.39
C SER A 297 2.50 -15.99 -21.71
N ASN A 298 2.96 -17.24 -21.71
CA ASN A 298 3.49 -17.92 -22.90
C ASN A 298 2.40 -18.64 -23.72
N GLU A 299 1.13 -18.61 -23.29
CA GLU A 299 0.04 -19.45 -23.82
C GLU A 299 -1.13 -18.63 -24.40
N LEU A 300 -0.89 -17.39 -24.81
CA LEU A 300 -1.92 -16.52 -25.41
C LEU A 300 -2.27 -17.02 -26.82
N GLY A 301 -3.13 -18.04 -26.90
CA GLY A 301 -3.58 -18.60 -28.17
C GLY A 301 -4.25 -19.99 -28.14
N LEU A 302 -4.40 -20.65 -26.99
CA LEU A 302 -4.86 -22.06 -26.96
C LEU A 302 -6.37 -22.30 -26.83
N ASN A 303 -7.22 -21.27 -26.80
CA ASN A 303 -8.66 -21.45 -26.57
C ASN A 303 -9.54 -20.77 -27.64
N GLY A 304 -9.94 -21.54 -28.65
CA GLY A 304 -11.06 -21.20 -29.54
C GLY A 304 -10.97 -21.90 -30.89
N ASN A 305 -11.89 -22.83 -31.17
CA ASN A 305 -12.04 -23.51 -32.46
C ASN A 305 -12.00 -22.53 -33.66
N GLN A 306 -10.94 -22.57 -34.47
CA GLN A 306 -10.90 -22.49 -35.95
C GLN A 306 -9.47 -22.19 -36.44
N THR A 307 -8.94 -23.13 -37.23
CA THR A 307 -8.01 -23.07 -38.39
C THR A 307 -7.19 -21.82 -38.80
N GLU A 308 -6.88 -20.85 -37.95
CA GLU A 308 -5.78 -19.89 -38.21
C GLU A 308 -5.06 -19.56 -36.89
N MET A 309 -3.81 -20.01 -36.78
CA MET A 309 -2.93 -19.66 -35.65
C MET A 309 -2.53 -18.18 -35.73
N SER A 310 -3.35 -17.30 -35.19
CA SER A 310 -2.96 -15.94 -34.84
C SER A 310 -2.26 -15.96 -33.49
N GLU A 311 -0.96 -15.68 -33.46
CA GLU A 311 -0.24 -15.44 -32.19
C GLU A 311 -0.76 -14.13 -31.57
N VAL A 312 -1.41 -14.23 -30.41
CA VAL A 312 -1.99 -13.06 -29.73
C VAL A 312 -0.91 -12.40 -28.86
N ALA A 313 -0.47 -11.20 -29.23
CA ALA A 313 0.58 -10.49 -28.48
C ALA A 313 0.12 -9.98 -27.11
N GLY A 314 -1.18 -9.70 -26.96
CA GLY A 314 -1.76 -9.11 -25.75
C GLY A 314 -3.28 -9.24 -25.68
N ILE A 315 -3.78 -9.29 -24.44
CA ILE A 315 -5.22 -9.35 -24.12
C ILE A 315 -5.50 -8.39 -22.97
N ILE A 316 -6.57 -7.61 -23.10
CA ILE A 316 -7.17 -6.85 -22.00
C ILE A 316 -8.60 -7.31 -21.73
N ASP A 317 -8.86 -7.68 -20.47
CA ASP A 317 -10.20 -7.91 -19.93
C ASP A 317 -10.51 -6.75 -18.98
N GLN A 318 -11.28 -5.76 -19.45
CA GLN A 318 -11.65 -4.58 -18.68
C GLN A 318 -12.61 -4.89 -17.54
N GLN A 319 -13.43 -5.95 -17.64
CA GLN A 319 -14.36 -6.35 -16.59
C GLN A 319 -13.63 -7.02 -15.43
N LYS A 320 -12.72 -7.95 -15.75
CA LYS A 320 -11.88 -8.62 -14.74
C LYS A 320 -10.68 -7.79 -14.30
N LYS A 321 -10.45 -6.63 -14.92
CA LYS A 321 -9.27 -5.79 -14.67
C LYS A 321 -7.97 -6.57 -14.86
N LEU A 322 -7.87 -7.33 -15.93
CA LEU A 322 -6.71 -8.18 -16.23
C LEU A 322 -6.08 -7.79 -17.57
N VAL A 323 -4.76 -7.70 -17.59
CA VAL A 323 -3.94 -7.54 -18.80
C VAL A 323 -2.93 -8.69 -18.87
N LEU A 324 -2.89 -9.36 -20.01
CA LEU A 324 -1.92 -10.41 -20.31
C LEU A 324 -1.08 -9.97 -21.51
N ILE A 325 0.24 -10.06 -21.40
CA ILE A 325 1.18 -9.76 -22.49
C ILE A 325 2.04 -10.99 -22.76
N SER A 326 2.21 -11.36 -24.03
CA SER A 326 3.09 -12.47 -24.39
C SER A 326 4.55 -12.09 -24.15
N ASN A 327 5.32 -13.03 -23.61
CA ASN A 327 6.77 -12.91 -23.43
C ASN A 327 7.58 -13.52 -24.59
N ASP A 328 6.91 -13.97 -25.66
CA ASP A 328 7.55 -14.55 -26.84
C ASP A 328 8.08 -13.47 -27.81
N PHE A 329 7.79 -12.19 -27.52
CA PHE A 329 8.16 -11.06 -28.37
C PHE A 329 9.34 -10.25 -27.81
N SER A 330 9.96 -9.45 -28.67
CA SER A 330 11.03 -8.53 -28.26
C SER A 330 10.54 -7.48 -27.25
N PRO A 331 11.41 -6.94 -26.37
CA PRO A 331 11.03 -5.94 -25.37
C PRO A 331 10.31 -4.71 -25.95
N GLN A 332 10.68 -4.26 -27.16
CA GLN A 332 10.07 -3.12 -27.83
C GLN A 332 8.65 -3.45 -28.29
N VAL A 333 8.42 -4.67 -28.80
CA VAL A 333 7.08 -5.15 -29.19
C VAL A 333 6.21 -5.30 -27.95
N MET A 334 6.72 -5.90 -26.88
CA MET A 334 6.00 -6.02 -25.61
C MET A 334 5.62 -4.65 -25.03
N ALA A 335 6.53 -3.68 -25.06
CA ALA A 335 6.27 -2.31 -24.60
C ALA A 335 5.16 -1.63 -25.41
N PHE A 336 5.21 -1.76 -26.75
CA PHE A 336 4.18 -1.21 -27.63
C PHE A 336 2.83 -1.90 -27.41
N THR A 337 2.79 -3.23 -27.34
CA THR A 337 1.57 -3.99 -27.03
C THR A 337 0.97 -3.53 -25.70
N ALA A 338 1.79 -3.44 -24.65
CA ALA A 338 1.30 -3.01 -23.34
C ALA A 338 0.78 -1.55 -23.37
N ALA A 339 1.42 -0.65 -24.12
CA ALA A 339 0.93 0.72 -24.30
C ALA A 339 -0.34 0.79 -25.15
N HIS A 340 -0.52 -0.13 -26.08
CA HIS A 340 -1.74 -0.30 -26.88
C HIS A 340 -2.91 -0.76 -25.99
N GLU A 341 -2.71 -1.79 -25.15
CA GLU A 341 -3.71 -2.19 -24.16
C GLU A 341 -4.05 -1.04 -23.20
N LEU A 342 -3.05 -0.23 -22.83
CA LEU A 342 -3.26 0.94 -22.00
C LEU A 342 -4.15 1.96 -22.71
N GLY A 343 -3.99 2.11 -24.03
CA GLY A 343 -4.90 2.86 -24.88
C GLY A 343 -6.34 2.39 -24.78
N HIS A 344 -6.59 1.08 -24.83
CA HIS A 344 -7.94 0.54 -24.64
C HIS A 344 -8.51 0.83 -23.25
N ALA A 345 -7.70 0.69 -22.20
CA ALA A 345 -8.13 0.97 -20.83
C ALA A 345 -8.51 2.44 -20.63
N ILE A 346 -7.78 3.36 -21.28
CA ILE A 346 -7.99 4.80 -21.16
C ILE A 346 -9.12 5.28 -22.05
N LEU A 347 -9.20 4.80 -23.29
CA LEU A 347 -10.05 5.40 -24.33
C LEU A 347 -11.38 4.67 -24.54
N HIS A 348 -11.45 3.36 -24.27
CA HIS A 348 -12.55 2.51 -24.75
C HIS A 348 -13.30 1.80 -23.59
N ASN A 349 -14.53 1.36 -23.86
CA ASN A 349 -15.41 0.71 -22.87
C ASN A 349 -15.68 -0.79 -23.14
N GLN A 350 -15.01 -1.39 -24.12
CA GLN A 350 -15.22 -2.80 -24.47
C GLN A 350 -14.71 -3.73 -23.37
N SER A 351 -15.42 -4.84 -23.17
CA SER A 351 -15.19 -5.77 -22.08
C SER A 351 -13.93 -6.62 -22.27
N VAL A 352 -13.76 -7.24 -23.43
CA VAL A 352 -12.59 -8.07 -23.78
C VAL A 352 -12.14 -7.71 -25.18
N LEU A 353 -10.85 -7.52 -25.36
CA LEU A 353 -10.21 -7.16 -26.62
C LEU A 353 -8.97 -8.04 -26.84
N HIS A 354 -8.76 -8.45 -28.08
CA HIS A 354 -7.63 -9.30 -28.49
C HIS A 354 -6.84 -8.56 -29.56
N ARG A 355 -5.51 -8.64 -29.50
CA ARG A 355 -4.63 -8.12 -30.54
C ARG A 355 -4.07 -9.25 -31.40
N ASP A 356 -4.56 -9.36 -32.63
CA ASP A 356 -3.99 -10.22 -33.67
C ASP A 356 -2.85 -9.48 -34.41
N ILE A 357 -1.67 -10.10 -34.54
CA ILE A 357 -0.44 -9.43 -35.05
C ILE A 357 -0.40 -9.39 -36.59
N PRO A 358 0.02 -8.25 -37.18
CA PRO A 358 0.91 -8.22 -38.34
C PRO A 358 2.32 -7.78 -37.89
N VAL A 359 3.31 -8.64 -38.13
CA VAL A 359 4.60 -8.68 -37.42
C VAL A 359 5.50 -7.45 -37.64
N ASP A 360 5.24 -6.61 -38.64
CA ASP A 360 6.19 -5.56 -39.08
C ASP A 360 5.64 -4.13 -39.14
N GLY A 361 4.52 -3.82 -38.46
CA GLY A 361 3.92 -2.48 -38.54
C GLY A 361 3.41 -2.12 -39.95
N GLY A 362 3.34 -3.11 -40.85
CA GLY A 362 2.70 -3.00 -42.15
C GLY A 362 1.18 -2.91 -42.01
N GLU A 363 0.56 -2.09 -42.87
CA GLU A 363 -0.88 -2.02 -43.00
C GLU A 363 -1.45 -3.40 -43.38
N SER A 364 -2.25 -4.00 -42.50
CA SER A 364 -3.11 -5.11 -42.90
C SER A 364 -4.11 -4.57 -43.92
N LYS A 365 -4.23 -5.20 -45.09
CA LYS A 365 -5.10 -4.79 -46.22
C LYS A 365 -6.61 -4.96 -45.95
N GLY A 366 -7.08 -4.64 -44.75
CA GLY A 366 -8.49 -4.62 -44.35
C GLY A 366 -8.83 -3.36 -43.56
N ARG A 367 -10.12 -2.96 -43.55
CA ARG A 367 -10.62 -1.85 -42.71
C ARG A 367 -10.40 -2.19 -41.24
N ARG A 368 -9.28 -1.75 -40.66
CA ARG A 368 -9.03 -1.87 -39.21
C ARG A 368 -10.14 -1.15 -38.44
N ASN A 369 -10.59 -1.76 -37.35
CA ASN A 369 -11.53 -1.14 -36.41
C ASN A 369 -10.97 0.21 -35.95
N PRO A 370 -11.74 1.32 -36.00
CA PRO A 370 -11.28 2.64 -35.54
C PRO A 370 -10.68 2.65 -34.13
N GLN A 371 -11.17 1.80 -33.23
CA GLN A 371 -10.65 1.72 -31.86
C GLN A 371 -9.24 1.14 -31.78
N GLU A 372 -8.93 0.14 -32.62
CA GLU A 372 -7.58 -0.44 -32.72
C GLU A 372 -6.59 0.62 -33.23
N LEU A 373 -7.01 1.41 -34.23
CA LEU A 373 -6.22 2.54 -34.73
C LEU A 373 -6.00 3.60 -33.65
N GLN A 374 -7.02 3.89 -32.85
CA GLN A 374 -6.92 4.84 -31.73
C GLN A 374 -5.97 4.30 -30.64
N ALA A 375 -6.00 3.01 -30.34
CA ALA A 375 -5.10 2.37 -29.38
C ALA A 375 -3.65 2.35 -29.89
N ASP A 376 -3.41 2.05 -31.17
CA ASP A 376 -2.08 2.14 -31.81
C ASP A 376 -1.53 3.58 -31.78
N LYS A 377 -2.37 4.58 -32.06
CA LYS A 377 -2.00 5.99 -31.93
C LYS A 377 -1.70 6.37 -30.49
N PHE A 378 -2.53 5.92 -29.55
CA PHE A 378 -2.29 6.15 -28.13
C PHE A 378 -0.95 5.57 -27.68
N ALA A 379 -0.65 4.32 -28.06
CA ALA A 379 0.62 3.67 -27.75
C ALA A 379 1.81 4.49 -28.28
N SER A 380 1.71 4.93 -29.53
CA SER A 380 2.73 5.78 -30.17
C SER A 380 2.93 7.10 -29.43
N TYR A 381 1.86 7.80 -29.07
CA TYR A 381 1.94 9.09 -28.37
C TYR A 381 2.37 8.95 -26.91
N PHE A 382 1.98 7.84 -26.27
CA PHE A 382 2.34 7.53 -24.90
C PHE A 382 3.83 7.20 -24.79
N LEU A 383 4.34 6.30 -25.63
CA LEU A 383 5.74 5.88 -25.60
C LEU A 383 6.67 6.92 -26.21
N MET A 384 6.21 7.70 -27.18
CA MET A 384 7.00 8.70 -27.89
C MET A 384 6.34 10.08 -27.82
N PRO A 385 6.33 10.73 -26.63
CA PRO A 385 5.70 12.03 -26.46
C PRO A 385 6.43 13.13 -27.22
N ARG A 386 5.63 13.98 -27.89
CA ARG A 386 6.08 15.05 -28.80
C ARG A 386 7.16 15.94 -28.20
N LYS A 387 6.96 16.42 -26.97
CA LYS A 387 7.90 17.33 -26.31
C LYS A 387 9.28 16.68 -26.14
N GLN A 388 9.31 15.46 -25.62
CA GLN A 388 10.56 14.74 -25.37
C GLN A 388 11.27 14.37 -26.68
N ILE A 389 10.52 13.96 -27.72
CA ILE A 389 11.16 13.70 -29.02
C ILE A 389 11.79 14.98 -29.55
N ASN A 390 11.06 16.10 -29.60
CA ASN A 390 11.59 17.35 -30.15
C ASN A 390 12.86 17.80 -29.41
N GLU A 391 12.87 17.76 -28.07
CA GLU A 391 14.03 18.14 -27.25
C GLU A 391 15.24 17.24 -27.51
N ILE A 392 15.04 15.92 -27.57
CA ILE A 392 16.13 14.96 -27.78
C ILE A 392 16.60 15.00 -29.24
N PHE A 393 15.68 15.13 -30.20
CA PHE A 393 15.98 15.27 -31.62
C PHE A 393 16.84 16.51 -31.89
N GLN A 394 16.44 17.66 -31.34
CA GLN A 394 17.21 18.90 -31.43
C GLN A 394 18.59 18.75 -30.80
N THR A 395 18.70 18.03 -29.68
CA THR A 395 19.98 17.75 -29.03
C THR A 395 20.88 16.86 -29.90
N PHE A 396 20.31 15.84 -30.56
CA PHE A 396 21.07 14.86 -31.35
C PHE A 396 21.48 15.39 -32.72
N PHE A 397 20.57 16.10 -33.40
CA PHE A 397 20.77 16.53 -34.78
C PHE A 397 20.99 18.04 -34.95
N LEU A 398 21.04 18.78 -33.83
CA LEU A 398 21.32 20.23 -33.80
C LEU A 398 20.35 21.06 -34.65
N THR A 399 19.14 20.54 -34.88
CA THR A 399 18.10 21.17 -35.70
C THR A 399 16.71 20.78 -35.22
N ASP A 400 15.75 21.69 -35.39
CA ASP A 400 14.32 21.41 -35.15
C ASP A 400 13.69 20.61 -36.32
N LYS A 401 14.30 20.68 -37.50
CA LYS A 401 13.85 19.97 -38.70
C LYS A 401 15.05 19.55 -39.54
N PHE A 402 15.19 18.24 -39.76
CA PHE A 402 16.28 17.70 -40.56
C PHE A 402 15.94 17.78 -42.04
N VAL A 403 16.80 18.46 -42.79
CA VAL A 403 16.75 18.58 -44.25
C VAL A 403 18.04 18.05 -44.86
N ILE A 404 17.96 17.51 -46.08
CA ILE A 404 19.16 17.05 -46.78
C ILE A 404 19.90 18.24 -47.40
N ASP A 405 20.97 18.66 -46.72
CA ASP A 405 21.94 19.66 -47.19
C ASP A 405 23.39 19.17 -46.99
N GLU A 406 24.37 19.96 -47.44
CA GLU A 406 25.79 19.62 -47.36
C GLU A 406 26.25 19.36 -45.92
N SER A 407 25.81 20.19 -44.97
CA SER A 407 26.19 20.10 -43.56
C SER A 407 25.66 18.82 -42.92
N ASN A 408 24.36 18.56 -43.08
CA ASN A 408 23.68 17.42 -42.50
C ASN A 408 24.13 16.10 -43.13
N ALA A 409 24.38 16.07 -44.44
CA ALA A 409 24.93 14.90 -45.11
C ALA A 409 26.34 14.56 -44.59
N PHE A 410 27.21 15.58 -44.46
CA PHE A 410 28.53 15.39 -43.90
C PHE A 410 28.46 14.93 -42.43
N ASN A 411 27.63 15.56 -41.60
CA ASN A 411 27.53 15.24 -40.18
C ASN A 411 26.92 13.86 -39.91
N LEU A 412 26.01 13.37 -40.77
CA LEU A 412 25.32 12.08 -40.58
C LEU A 412 26.07 10.90 -41.22
N ILE A 413 26.63 11.07 -42.41
CA ILE A 413 27.25 9.96 -43.18
C ILE A 413 28.68 10.25 -43.65
N GLN A 414 29.26 11.41 -43.32
CA GLN A 414 30.57 11.86 -43.82
C GLN A 414 30.63 11.87 -45.36
N GLY A 415 29.51 12.27 -45.98
CA GLY A 415 29.30 12.21 -47.42
C GLY A 415 28.51 13.40 -47.96
N SER A 416 28.10 13.31 -49.23
CA SER A 416 27.38 14.39 -49.93
C SER A 416 25.85 14.24 -49.86
N PRO A 417 25.08 15.31 -50.11
CA PRO A 417 23.62 15.27 -50.20
C PRO A 417 23.09 14.22 -51.18
N SER A 418 23.77 14.04 -52.32
CA SER A 418 23.42 13.05 -53.33
C SER A 418 23.61 11.61 -52.82
N GLN A 419 24.67 11.35 -52.04
CA GLN A 419 24.92 10.05 -51.42
C GLN A 419 23.83 9.75 -50.37
N LEU A 420 23.51 10.72 -49.51
CA LEU A 420 22.46 10.56 -48.50
C LEU A 420 21.09 10.29 -49.15
N LYS A 421 20.73 11.02 -50.22
CA LYS A 421 19.50 10.75 -50.98
C LYS A 421 19.49 9.35 -51.60
N ALA A 422 20.61 8.91 -52.18
CA ALA A 422 20.70 7.58 -52.79
C ALA A 422 20.56 6.44 -51.76
N GLU A 423 21.09 6.62 -50.56
CA GLU A 423 20.97 5.64 -49.47
C GLU A 423 19.56 5.58 -48.88
N CYS A 424 18.93 6.75 -48.64
CA CYS A 424 17.63 6.83 -48.00
C CYS A 424 16.47 6.54 -48.95
N ARG A 425 16.54 6.96 -50.22
CA ARG A 425 15.55 6.74 -51.30
C ARG A 425 14.15 7.35 -51.09
N SER A 426 13.74 7.66 -49.87
CA SER A 426 12.44 8.24 -49.54
C SER A 426 12.48 8.94 -48.18
N LEU A 427 11.42 9.71 -47.87
CA LEU A 427 11.20 10.28 -46.54
C LEU A 427 11.29 9.20 -45.46
N ARG A 428 10.60 8.07 -45.65
CA ARG A 428 10.65 6.95 -44.71
C ARG A 428 12.04 6.35 -44.54
N GLY A 429 12.82 6.25 -45.60
CA GLY A 429 14.19 5.77 -45.49
C GLY A 429 15.10 6.75 -44.75
N LEU A 430 14.90 8.07 -44.91
CA LEU A 430 15.59 9.08 -44.12
C LEU A 430 15.18 9.03 -42.64
N SER A 431 13.88 8.96 -42.35
CA SER A 431 13.35 8.83 -40.99
C SER A 431 13.89 7.59 -40.28
N ARG A 432 13.97 6.43 -40.95
CA ARG A 432 14.61 5.22 -40.40
C ARG A 432 16.09 5.40 -40.13
N LYS A 433 16.80 6.09 -41.03
CA LYS A 433 18.23 6.34 -40.87
C LYS A 433 18.50 7.23 -39.65
N LEU A 434 17.70 8.28 -39.45
CA LEU A 434 17.77 9.13 -38.27
C LEU A 434 17.34 8.40 -36.98
N ALA A 435 16.26 7.62 -37.04
CA ALA A 435 15.76 6.87 -35.88
C ALA A 435 16.78 5.87 -35.30
N LYS A 436 17.61 5.27 -36.16
CA LYS A 436 18.68 4.32 -35.78
C LYS A 436 20.08 4.94 -35.71
N ALA A 437 20.22 6.25 -35.93
CA ALA A 437 21.52 6.90 -35.90
C ALA A 437 22.07 6.89 -34.46
N GLU A 438 23.35 6.59 -34.31
CA GLU A 438 24.07 6.61 -33.02
C GLU A 438 25.21 7.64 -33.03
N TYR A 439 25.28 8.44 -34.09
CA TYR A 439 26.33 9.41 -34.33
C TYR A 439 25.80 10.57 -35.18
N PHE A 440 26.17 11.79 -34.81
CA PHE A 440 25.98 12.98 -35.62
C PHE A 440 26.97 14.07 -35.19
N ALA A 441 27.57 14.78 -36.16
CA ALA A 441 28.44 15.94 -35.91
C ALA A 441 29.56 15.71 -34.87
N GLY A 442 30.19 14.53 -34.89
CA GLY A 442 31.30 14.19 -33.97
C GLY A 442 30.85 13.67 -32.60
N ILE A 443 29.54 13.59 -32.33
CA ILE A 443 29.00 13.15 -31.04
C ILE A 443 28.34 11.78 -31.22
N THR A 444 28.71 10.83 -30.36
CA THR A 444 28.07 9.51 -30.26
C THR A 444 26.96 9.54 -29.20
N PHE A 445 25.83 8.91 -29.49
CA PHE A 445 24.68 8.82 -28.58
C PHE A 445 23.93 7.50 -28.80
N LYS A 446 23.07 7.11 -27.84
CA LYS A 446 22.11 6.02 -28.06
C LYS A 446 21.05 6.46 -29.07
N SER A 447 20.68 5.59 -29.99
CA SER A 447 19.69 5.93 -31.02
C SER A 447 18.36 6.39 -30.42
N LEU A 448 17.60 7.20 -31.16
CA LEU A 448 16.27 7.63 -30.72
C LEU A 448 15.37 6.42 -30.42
N ALA A 449 15.42 5.39 -31.27
CA ALA A 449 14.67 4.16 -31.05
C ALA A 449 15.02 3.51 -29.69
N ASP A 450 16.31 3.46 -29.34
CA ASP A 450 16.76 2.87 -28.07
C ASP A 450 16.44 3.74 -26.85
N VAL A 451 16.56 5.07 -26.97
CA VAL A 451 16.25 6.01 -25.88
C VAL A 451 14.78 5.90 -25.47
N PHE A 452 13.88 5.69 -26.42
CA PHE A 452 12.45 5.53 -26.18
C PHE A 452 12.00 4.06 -26.05
N ASN A 453 12.93 3.10 -26.21
CA ASN A 453 12.66 1.66 -26.18
C ASN A 453 11.53 1.22 -27.14
N VAL A 454 11.59 1.69 -28.38
CA VAL A 454 10.64 1.39 -29.46
C VAL A 454 11.38 0.84 -30.68
N SER A 455 10.65 0.28 -31.65
CA SER A 455 11.26 -0.13 -32.91
C SER A 455 11.71 1.08 -33.74
N VAL A 456 12.73 0.88 -34.58
CA VAL A 456 13.20 1.89 -35.55
C VAL A 456 12.05 2.34 -36.47
N GLU A 457 11.18 1.41 -36.85
CA GLU A 457 10.01 1.73 -37.69
C GLU A 457 9.03 2.66 -36.97
N ALA A 458 8.68 2.36 -35.72
CA ALA A 458 7.75 3.17 -34.94
C ALA A 458 8.30 4.58 -34.72
N MET A 459 9.59 4.71 -34.39
CA MET A 459 10.25 6.01 -34.27
C MET A 459 10.26 6.76 -35.61
N ALA A 460 10.57 6.10 -36.72
CA ALA A 460 10.56 6.71 -38.04
C ALA A 460 9.18 7.28 -38.42
N ILE A 461 8.10 6.52 -38.18
CA ILE A 461 6.72 7.01 -38.35
C ILE A 461 6.50 8.26 -37.51
N ARG A 462 6.92 8.23 -36.25
CA ARG A 462 6.69 9.32 -35.32
C ARG A 462 7.42 10.59 -35.71
N LEU A 463 8.66 10.50 -36.20
CA LEU A 463 9.41 11.64 -36.71
C LEU A 463 8.69 12.34 -37.87
N GLU A 464 8.05 11.58 -38.76
CA GLU A 464 7.25 12.12 -39.87
C GLU A 464 5.96 12.79 -39.38
N GLU A 465 5.24 12.16 -38.46
CA GLU A 465 4.01 12.74 -37.87
C GLU A 465 4.27 14.07 -37.15
N LEU A 466 5.46 14.22 -36.58
CA LEU A 466 5.89 15.43 -35.90
C LEU A 466 6.45 16.49 -36.87
N GLY A 467 6.66 16.15 -38.15
CA GLY A 467 7.20 17.04 -39.16
C GLY A 467 8.68 17.37 -38.96
N LEU A 468 9.43 16.51 -38.26
CA LEU A 468 10.85 16.72 -37.92
C LEU A 468 11.81 16.39 -39.05
N VAL A 469 11.32 15.79 -40.13
CA VAL A 469 12.13 15.33 -41.26
C VAL A 469 11.49 15.81 -42.56
N GLU A 470 12.31 16.36 -43.44
CA GLU A 470 11.94 16.73 -44.81
C GLU A 470 12.99 16.18 -45.78
N TYR A 471 12.51 15.57 -46.86
CA TYR A 471 13.31 14.77 -47.79
C TYR A 471 13.63 15.50 -49.09
#